data_AF-A0A922YN14-F1
#
_entry.id   AF-A0A922YN14-F1
#
_cell.length_a   1.000
_cell.length_b   1.000
_cell.length_c   1.000
_cell.angle_alpha   90.00
_cell.angle_beta   90.00
_cell.angle_gamma   90.00
#
_symmetry.space_group_name_H-M   'P 1'
#
loop_
_entity.id
_entity.type
_entity.pdbx_description
1 polymer ?
#
loop_
_entity_poly.entity_id
_entity_poly.type
_entity_poly.pdbx_seq_one_letter_code
_entity_poly.pdbx_strand_id
1 'polypeptide(L)'
;MFIYKIENILKITRSIAFIFLFSNPVLCNRIFSMESLKNEDQCKTTSQYYRKVLQEAETEFDNAKSTSEKYSIVSTPVAEMNGEINIYFDFPIIRTITLAVCMGDVSKVEKFLSAIDDVNSEALDTWGYRQRYTLAHTALHPNYWVSANIDENDRLNIIHLLGRKNADFNLIRNIKTADYQFHPLYCGKHSGNYLGYDWVKKCAPIAVIYGADPSLARLNPLEASFESERYNEYYSWLFKSVLTTLSTLEDKSHVRLANNVKERLQCERDRINNATKDLF
;
A
#
# COMPACT_ATOMS: atom_id res chain seq x y z
N MET A 1 -11.29 34.90 34.39
CA MET A 1 -12.07 33.66 34.62
C MET A 1 -13.17 33.37 33.59
N PHE A 2 -13.57 34.32 32.72
CA PHE A 2 -14.62 34.10 31.70
C PHE A 2 -14.13 33.46 30.39
N ILE A 3 -12.87 33.68 29.99
CA ILE A 3 -12.31 33.20 28.71
C ILE A 3 -12.18 31.66 28.68
N TYR A 4 -11.78 31.05 29.78
CA TYR A 4 -11.65 29.58 29.92
C TYR A 4 -12.99 28.82 29.73
N LYS A 5 -14.12 29.50 29.96
CA LYS A 5 -15.46 28.89 29.81
C LYS A 5 -15.89 28.84 28.35
N ILE A 6 -15.46 29.79 27.53
CA ILE A 6 -15.80 29.87 26.10
C ILE A 6 -15.03 28.81 25.30
N GLU A 7 -13.74 28.58 25.61
CA GLU A 7 -12.94 27.55 24.93
C GLU A 7 -13.48 26.13 25.18
N ASN A 8 -13.93 25.84 26.39
CA ASN A 8 -14.55 24.55 26.71
C ASN A 8 -15.90 24.36 26.00
N ILE A 9 -16.72 25.42 25.89
CA ILE A 9 -17.97 25.36 25.14
C ILE A 9 -17.71 25.15 23.64
N LEU A 10 -16.67 25.77 23.07
CA LEU A 10 -16.26 25.58 21.67
C LEU A 10 -15.70 24.17 21.40
N LYS A 11 -14.95 23.58 22.35
CA LYS A 11 -14.50 22.18 22.25
C LYS A 11 -15.65 21.19 22.29
N ILE A 12 -16.62 21.41 23.18
CA ILE A 12 -17.79 20.54 23.32
C ILE A 12 -18.69 20.64 22.09
N THR A 13 -18.96 21.85 21.59
CA THR A 13 -19.78 22.04 20.38
C THR A 13 -19.13 21.46 19.12
N ARG A 14 -17.80 21.55 18.98
CA ARG A 14 -17.07 20.88 17.88
C ARG A 14 -17.15 19.36 17.98
N SER A 15 -17.04 18.80 19.19
CA SER A 15 -17.14 17.35 19.41
C SER A 15 -18.55 16.83 19.13
N ILE A 16 -19.58 17.59 19.51
CA ILE A 16 -20.99 17.25 19.23
C ILE A 16 -21.29 17.38 17.73
N ALA A 17 -20.78 18.42 17.05
CA ALA A 17 -20.90 18.55 15.60
C ALA A 17 -20.20 17.41 14.85
N PHE A 18 -19.05 16.95 15.34
CA PHE A 18 -18.34 15.79 14.81
C PHE A 18 -19.17 14.51 14.97
N ILE A 19 -19.76 14.27 16.14
CA ILE A 19 -20.65 13.12 16.36
C ILE A 19 -21.89 13.20 15.46
N PHE A 20 -22.50 14.38 15.29
CA PHE A 20 -23.70 14.54 14.46
C PHE A 20 -23.44 14.33 12.96
N LEU A 21 -22.27 14.75 12.46
CA LEU A 21 -21.87 14.55 11.06
C LEU A 21 -21.64 13.08 10.71
N PHE A 22 -21.10 12.28 11.63
CA PHE A 22 -20.84 10.85 11.40
C PHE A 22 -22.01 9.92 11.75
N SER A 23 -23.07 10.43 12.39
CA SER A 23 -24.25 9.63 12.77
C SER A 23 -25.36 9.64 11.72
N ASN A 24 -25.29 10.52 10.71
CA ASN A 24 -26.34 10.68 9.71
C ASN A 24 -25.84 10.33 8.30
N PRO A 25 -26.04 9.09 7.82
CA PRO A 25 -25.48 8.60 6.56
C PRO A 25 -25.97 9.38 5.33
N VAL A 26 -27.14 10.02 5.39
CA VAL A 26 -27.69 10.83 4.29
C VAL A 26 -26.96 12.18 4.17
N LEU A 27 -26.55 12.78 5.29
CA LEU A 27 -25.77 14.02 5.33
C LEU A 27 -24.31 13.79 4.96
N CYS A 28 -23.71 12.66 5.39
CA CYS A 28 -22.40 12.23 4.91
C CYS A 28 -22.39 12.07 3.38
N ASN A 29 -23.35 11.34 2.82
CA ASN A 29 -23.39 11.09 1.37
C ASN A 29 -23.56 12.39 0.54
N ARG A 30 -24.31 13.39 1.02
CA ARG A 30 -24.45 14.69 0.33
C ARG A 30 -23.22 15.59 0.44
N ILE A 31 -22.48 15.53 1.54
CA ILE A 31 -21.22 16.27 1.71
C ILE A 31 -20.13 15.63 0.83
N PHE A 32 -20.01 14.30 0.84
CA PHE A 32 -19.11 13.56 -0.05
C PHE A 32 -19.44 13.76 -1.53
N SER A 33 -20.71 13.90 -1.92
CA SER A 33 -21.09 14.13 -3.33
C SER A 33 -20.82 15.56 -3.83
N MET A 34 -20.75 16.55 -2.94
CA MET A 34 -20.38 17.92 -3.33
C MET A 34 -18.87 18.14 -3.28
N GLU A 35 -18.15 17.48 -2.36
CA GLU A 35 -16.70 17.38 -2.41
C GLU A 35 -16.22 16.58 -3.62
N SER A 36 -16.94 15.53 -4.04
CA SER A 36 -16.55 14.73 -5.22
C SER A 36 -16.55 15.55 -6.52
N LEU A 37 -17.48 16.49 -6.69
CA LEU A 37 -17.54 17.33 -7.90
C LEU A 37 -16.42 18.38 -7.96
N LYS A 38 -15.98 18.94 -6.82
CA LYS A 38 -14.78 19.80 -6.77
C LYS A 38 -13.49 18.97 -6.86
N ASN A 39 -13.50 17.77 -6.29
CA ASN A 39 -12.38 16.83 -6.36
C ASN A 39 -12.18 16.25 -7.75
N GLU A 40 -13.20 16.12 -8.60
CA GLU A 40 -13.02 15.56 -9.95
C GLU A 40 -12.13 16.44 -10.83
N ASP A 41 -12.37 17.75 -10.86
CA ASP A 41 -11.55 18.67 -11.66
C ASP A 41 -10.15 18.85 -11.06
N GLN A 42 -10.02 18.86 -9.73
CA GLN A 42 -8.73 18.89 -9.05
C GLN A 42 -7.95 17.57 -9.17
N CYS A 43 -8.64 16.42 -9.22
CA CYS A 43 -8.04 15.10 -9.42
C CYS A 43 -7.59 14.91 -10.87
N LYS A 44 -8.35 15.45 -11.85
CA LYS A 44 -7.94 15.49 -13.26
C LYS A 44 -6.66 16.31 -13.45
N THR A 45 -6.56 17.50 -12.84
CA THR A 45 -5.36 18.35 -12.95
C THR A 45 -4.16 17.74 -12.23
N THR A 46 -4.37 17.13 -11.06
CA THR A 46 -3.30 16.43 -10.31
C THR A 46 -2.78 15.19 -11.05
N SER A 47 -3.68 14.36 -11.59
CA SER A 47 -3.30 13.19 -12.38
C SER A 47 -2.56 13.57 -13.66
N GLN A 48 -2.99 14.64 -14.33
CA GLN A 48 -2.30 15.18 -15.51
C GLN A 48 -0.89 15.69 -15.16
N TYR A 49 -0.74 16.38 -14.03
CA TYR A 49 0.56 16.81 -13.53
C TYR A 49 1.49 15.62 -13.30
N TYR A 50 1.06 14.59 -12.57
CA TYR A 50 1.90 13.41 -12.31
C TYR A 50 2.24 12.63 -13.58
N ARG A 51 1.32 12.54 -14.55
CA ARG A 51 1.64 11.97 -15.87
C ARG A 51 2.71 12.78 -16.59
N LYS A 52 2.65 14.11 -16.54
CA LYS A 52 3.68 14.98 -17.12
C LYS A 52 5.04 14.76 -16.44
N VAL A 53 5.07 14.74 -15.10
CA VAL A 53 6.30 14.47 -14.34
C VAL A 53 6.90 13.11 -14.73
N LEU A 54 6.08 12.06 -14.81
CA LEU A 54 6.54 10.73 -15.23
C LEU A 54 7.04 10.71 -16.68
N GLN A 55 6.44 11.50 -17.57
CA GLN A 55 6.89 11.63 -18.96
C GLN A 55 8.24 12.35 -19.08
N GLU A 56 8.44 13.41 -18.30
CA GLU A 56 9.70 14.13 -18.22
C GLU A 56 10.81 13.22 -17.67
N ALA A 57 10.53 12.51 -16.56
CA ALA A 57 11.47 11.56 -15.98
C ALA A 57 11.80 10.40 -16.92
N GLU A 58 10.82 9.89 -17.69
CA GLU A 58 11.08 8.89 -18.72
C GLU A 58 12.02 9.41 -19.82
N THR A 59 11.82 10.66 -20.25
CA THR A 59 12.67 11.31 -21.27
C THR A 59 14.10 11.51 -20.75
N GLU A 60 14.26 11.95 -19.50
CA GLU A 60 15.57 12.04 -18.86
C GLU A 60 16.23 10.67 -18.72
N PHE A 61 15.46 9.65 -18.33
CA PHE A 61 15.93 8.28 -18.18
C PHE A 61 16.46 7.72 -19.51
N ASP A 62 15.78 8.00 -20.63
CA ASP A 62 16.21 7.57 -21.95
C ASP A 62 17.48 8.27 -22.43
N ASN A 63 17.68 9.52 -22.03
CA ASN A 63 18.87 10.32 -22.38
C ASN A 63 20.08 10.04 -21.47
N ALA A 64 19.87 9.43 -20.30
CA ALA A 64 20.93 9.08 -19.36
C ALA A 64 21.86 8.00 -19.92
N LYS A 65 23.17 8.20 -19.77
CA LYS A 65 24.20 7.37 -20.40
C LYS A 65 24.64 6.21 -19.51
N SER A 66 24.45 6.31 -18.20
CA SER A 66 24.87 5.32 -17.23
C SER A 66 23.73 4.80 -16.36
N THR A 67 23.87 3.59 -15.83
CA THR A 67 22.93 3.02 -14.85
C THR A 67 22.84 3.88 -13.60
N SER A 68 23.93 4.52 -13.17
CA SER A 68 23.94 5.41 -12.00
C SER A 68 23.10 6.67 -12.23
N GLU A 69 23.17 7.28 -13.40
CA GLU A 69 22.32 8.44 -13.75
C GLU A 69 20.84 8.02 -13.80
N LYS A 70 20.55 6.89 -14.45
CA LYS A 70 19.20 6.31 -14.49
C LYS A 70 18.64 6.02 -13.10
N TYR A 71 19.46 5.44 -12.22
CA TYR A 71 19.11 5.19 -10.83
C TYR A 71 18.82 6.50 -10.07
N SER A 72 19.62 7.54 -10.31
CA SER A 72 19.38 8.86 -9.72
C SER A 72 18.01 9.39 -10.14
N ILE A 73 17.66 9.34 -11.43
CA ILE A 73 16.38 9.84 -11.94
C ILE A 73 15.18 9.12 -11.30
N VAL A 74 15.24 7.80 -11.19
CA VAL A 74 14.11 7.02 -10.63
C VAL A 74 13.97 7.18 -9.12
N SER A 75 15.05 7.51 -8.41
CA SER A 75 15.08 7.77 -6.96
C SER A 75 14.88 9.25 -6.60
N THR A 76 14.77 10.14 -7.59
CA THR A 76 14.54 11.58 -7.37
C THR A 76 13.19 11.83 -6.69
N PRO A 77 13.14 12.70 -5.66
CA PRO A 77 11.91 13.28 -5.14
C PRO A 77 11.06 13.96 -6.21
N VAL A 78 9.77 13.64 -6.27
CA VAL A 78 8.80 14.41 -7.04
C VAL A 78 8.33 15.60 -6.19
N ALA A 79 8.53 16.81 -6.68
CA ALA A 79 8.00 18.01 -6.03
C ALA A 79 6.46 18.06 -6.16
N GLU A 80 5.76 18.55 -5.14
CA GLU A 80 4.31 18.76 -5.22
C GLU A 80 3.94 19.92 -6.15
N MET A 81 2.75 19.81 -6.74
CA MET A 81 2.21 20.67 -7.80
C MET A 81 2.11 22.18 -7.44
N ASN A 82 2.24 22.57 -6.16
CA ASN A 82 1.97 23.94 -5.71
C ASN A 82 3.10 24.67 -4.97
N GLY A 83 4.32 24.14 -4.85
CA GLY A 83 5.48 24.89 -4.31
C GLY A 83 5.39 25.35 -2.84
N GLU A 84 4.23 25.25 -2.19
CA GLU A 84 4.06 25.46 -0.75
C GLU A 84 4.43 24.17 -0.03
N ILE A 85 5.71 24.04 0.31
CA ILE A 85 6.17 23.10 1.34
C ILE A 85 5.49 23.55 2.63
N ASN A 86 4.32 22.99 2.94
CA ASN A 86 3.63 23.28 4.18
C ASN A 86 4.35 22.50 5.29
N ILE A 87 5.36 23.14 5.86
CA ILE A 87 6.37 22.65 6.83
C ILE A 87 5.77 22.11 8.15
N TYR A 88 4.45 22.00 8.27
CA TYR A 88 3.74 21.61 9.49
C TYR A 88 3.33 20.12 9.54
N PHE A 89 3.44 19.40 8.43
CA PHE A 89 3.48 17.94 8.41
C PHE A 89 4.58 17.55 7.43
N ASP A 90 5.50 16.67 7.82
CA ASP A 90 6.49 16.07 6.90
C ASP A 90 5.74 15.33 5.78
N PHE A 91 5.45 16.06 4.70
CA PHE A 91 4.78 15.50 3.54
C PHE A 91 5.66 14.41 2.92
N PRO A 92 5.07 13.29 2.49
CA PRO A 92 5.82 12.16 1.98
C PRO A 92 6.58 12.56 0.71
N ILE A 93 7.91 12.50 0.79
CA ILE A 93 8.77 12.61 -0.38
C ILE A 93 8.52 11.39 -1.27
N ILE A 94 7.63 11.52 -2.25
CA ILE A 94 7.39 10.48 -3.25
C ILE A 94 8.57 10.45 -4.23
N ARG A 95 9.09 9.26 -4.52
CA ARG A 95 10.12 9.07 -5.54
C ARG A 95 9.49 8.84 -6.91
N THR A 96 10.21 9.14 -7.99
CA THR A 96 9.73 8.91 -9.37
C THR A 96 9.24 7.47 -9.59
N ILE A 97 9.99 6.46 -9.18
CA ILE A 97 9.55 5.05 -9.30
C ILE A 97 8.29 4.79 -8.48
N THR A 98 8.24 5.32 -7.26
CA THR A 98 7.08 5.20 -6.38
C THR A 98 5.86 5.83 -7.03
N LEU A 99 6.00 7.00 -7.65
CA LEU A 99 4.91 7.64 -8.39
C LEU A 99 4.43 6.76 -9.56
N ALA A 100 5.33 6.15 -10.32
CA ALA A 100 4.95 5.23 -11.40
C ALA A 100 4.13 4.04 -10.87
N VAL A 101 4.55 3.47 -9.73
CA VAL A 101 3.77 2.46 -9.01
C VAL A 101 2.42 3.03 -8.57
N CYS A 102 2.39 4.20 -7.92
CA CYS A 102 1.16 4.85 -7.47
C CYS A 102 0.18 5.12 -8.60
N MET A 103 0.65 5.35 -9.83
CA MET A 103 -0.15 5.67 -11.00
C MET A 103 -0.58 4.43 -11.80
N GLY A 104 -0.07 3.24 -11.46
CA GLY A 104 -0.36 2.02 -12.20
C GLY A 104 0.32 1.94 -13.58
N ASP A 105 1.36 2.74 -13.85
CA ASP A 105 2.02 2.76 -15.17
C ASP A 105 3.01 1.59 -15.28
N VAL A 106 2.49 0.41 -15.63
CA VAL A 106 3.26 -0.85 -15.71
C VAL A 106 4.51 -0.71 -16.58
N SER A 107 4.37 -0.05 -17.74
CA SER A 107 5.47 0.15 -18.69
C SER A 107 6.60 0.96 -18.08
N LYS A 108 6.28 2.08 -17.41
CA LYS A 108 7.29 2.89 -16.72
C LYS A 108 7.88 2.17 -15.51
N VAL A 109 7.08 1.42 -14.76
CA VAL A 109 7.58 0.62 -13.64
C VAL A 109 8.62 -0.40 -14.13
N GLU A 110 8.29 -1.17 -15.16
CA GLU A 110 9.22 -2.14 -15.76
C GLU A 110 10.52 -1.46 -16.24
N LYS A 111 10.38 -0.36 -16.99
CA LYS A 111 11.50 0.42 -17.50
C LYS A 111 12.39 0.96 -16.38
N PHE A 112 11.82 1.58 -15.36
CA PHE A 112 12.57 2.15 -14.25
C PHE A 112 13.24 1.07 -13.39
N LEU A 113 12.59 -0.08 -13.18
CA LEU A 113 13.19 -1.21 -12.47
C LEU A 113 14.40 -1.79 -13.21
N SER A 114 14.56 -1.57 -14.52
CA SER A 114 15.75 -2.00 -15.25
C SER A 114 17.04 -1.32 -14.78
N ALA A 115 16.95 -0.13 -14.17
CA ALA A 115 18.09 0.60 -13.60
C ALA A 115 18.26 0.42 -12.09
N ILE A 116 17.43 -0.41 -11.45
CA ILE A 116 17.46 -0.66 -10.02
C ILE A 116 18.02 -2.06 -9.78
N ASP A 117 19.19 -2.11 -9.15
CA ASP A 117 19.83 -3.36 -8.73
C ASP A 117 19.20 -3.91 -7.45
N ASP A 118 18.99 -3.03 -6.46
CA ASP A 118 18.31 -3.36 -5.19
C ASP A 118 17.01 -2.56 -5.04
N VAL A 119 15.88 -3.23 -5.28
CA VAL A 119 14.53 -2.66 -5.11
C VAL A 119 14.13 -2.44 -3.66
N ASN A 120 14.90 -2.98 -2.71
CA ASN A 120 14.72 -2.80 -1.28
C ASN A 120 15.66 -1.72 -0.73
N SER A 121 16.31 -0.93 -1.57
CA SER A 121 17.13 0.21 -1.14
C SER A 121 16.30 1.27 -0.44
N GLU A 122 16.82 1.78 0.69
CA GLU A 122 16.19 2.86 1.45
C GLU A 122 16.01 4.16 0.65
N ALA A 123 16.84 4.38 -0.39
CA ALA A 123 16.74 5.56 -1.25
C ALA A 123 15.45 5.60 -2.08
N LEU A 124 14.81 4.44 -2.26
CA LEU A 124 13.54 4.28 -2.99
C LEU A 124 12.32 4.41 -2.07
N ASP A 125 12.52 4.41 -0.75
CA ASP A 125 11.43 4.52 0.20
C ASP A 125 10.73 5.88 0.07
N THR A 126 9.43 5.86 0.30
CA THR A 126 8.58 7.04 0.43
C THR A 126 8.00 7.08 1.84
N TRP A 127 7.53 8.25 2.30
CA TRP A 127 6.76 8.29 3.53
C TRP A 127 5.33 7.83 3.26
N GLY A 128 4.76 6.94 4.06
CA GLY A 128 3.36 6.55 3.97
C GLY A 128 2.58 6.99 5.19
N TYR A 129 1.45 6.32 5.46
CA TYR A 129 0.66 6.64 6.62
C TYR A 129 1.41 6.26 7.91
N ARG A 130 2.06 7.26 8.53
CA ARG A 130 2.79 7.17 9.80
C ARG A 130 4.00 6.21 9.81
N GLN A 131 4.45 5.73 8.65
CA GLN A 131 5.65 4.88 8.52
C GLN A 131 6.29 5.03 7.13
N ARG A 132 7.56 4.61 6.96
CA ARG A 132 8.18 4.47 5.63
C ARG A 132 7.55 3.34 4.85
N TYR A 133 7.23 3.60 3.60
CA TYR A 133 6.76 2.60 2.64
C TYR A 133 7.90 2.26 1.68
N THR A 134 8.16 0.97 1.57
CA THR A 134 8.91 0.38 0.46
C THR A 134 8.03 0.33 -0.80
N LEU A 135 8.60 0.01 -1.96
CA LEU A 135 7.80 -0.19 -3.18
C LEU A 135 6.74 -1.30 -3.01
N ALA A 136 7.03 -2.34 -2.22
CA ALA A 136 6.07 -3.39 -1.89
C ALA A 136 4.85 -2.85 -1.12
N HIS A 137 5.06 -1.92 -0.18
CA HIS A 137 3.94 -1.27 0.49
C HIS A 137 3.11 -0.46 -0.51
N THR A 138 3.76 0.37 -1.32
CA THR A 138 3.05 1.21 -2.30
C THR A 138 2.23 0.38 -3.28
N ALA A 139 2.76 -0.75 -3.77
CA ALA A 139 2.06 -1.64 -4.68
C ALA A 139 0.88 -2.38 -4.03
N LEU A 140 0.97 -2.72 -2.74
CA LEU A 140 -0.12 -3.43 -2.04
C LEU A 140 -1.16 -2.50 -1.42
N HIS A 141 -0.87 -1.20 -1.33
CA HIS A 141 -1.78 -0.24 -0.75
C HIS A 141 -2.92 0.13 -1.74
N PRO A 142 -4.20 -0.03 -1.36
CA PRO A 142 -5.33 0.15 -2.28
C PRO A 142 -5.43 1.58 -2.84
N ASN A 143 -5.20 2.59 -1.98
CA ASN A 143 -5.43 4.01 -2.31
C ASN A 143 -4.23 4.87 -1.90
N TYR A 144 -3.01 4.46 -2.24
CA TYR A 144 -1.85 5.26 -1.81
C TYR A 144 -1.74 6.54 -2.64
N TRP A 145 -1.95 7.67 -1.95
CA TRP A 145 -1.64 9.05 -2.34
C TRP A 145 -2.38 9.64 -3.56
N VAL A 146 -2.45 8.90 -4.66
CA VAL A 146 -3.24 9.30 -5.83
C VAL A 146 -4.52 8.50 -5.81
N SER A 147 -5.68 9.16 -5.77
CA SER A 147 -7.00 8.53 -5.99
C SER A 147 -7.19 8.11 -7.44
N ALA A 148 -6.14 7.57 -8.08
CA ALA A 148 -6.20 7.02 -9.41
C ALA A 148 -6.90 5.66 -9.30
N ASN A 149 -8.01 5.52 -10.03
CA ASN A 149 -8.67 4.24 -10.21
C ASN A 149 -7.78 3.38 -11.12
N ILE A 150 -6.86 2.63 -10.51
CA ILE A 150 -5.86 1.85 -11.23
C ILE A 150 -6.46 0.52 -11.62
N ASP A 151 -6.22 0.12 -12.86
CA ASP A 151 -6.68 -1.18 -13.36
C ASP A 151 -6.07 -2.29 -12.49
N GLU A 152 -6.91 -3.27 -12.16
CA GLU A 152 -6.51 -4.39 -11.33
C GLU A 152 -5.33 -5.16 -11.95
N ASN A 153 -5.38 -5.42 -13.26
CA ASN A 153 -4.32 -6.17 -13.93
C ASN A 153 -3.01 -5.40 -13.92
N ASP A 154 -3.07 -4.07 -14.12
CA ASP A 154 -1.89 -3.22 -14.04
C ASP A 154 -1.24 -3.32 -12.66
N ARG A 155 -2.04 -3.34 -11.59
CA ARG A 155 -1.47 -3.54 -10.26
C ARG A 155 -0.85 -4.92 -10.08
N LEU A 156 -1.56 -5.98 -10.46
CA LEU A 156 -1.05 -7.35 -10.32
C LEU A 156 0.25 -7.51 -11.11
N ASN A 157 0.34 -6.91 -12.30
CA ASN A 157 1.56 -6.86 -13.10
C ASN A 157 2.70 -6.14 -12.38
N ILE A 158 2.43 -5.01 -11.73
CA ILE A 158 3.43 -4.30 -10.92
C ILE A 158 3.93 -5.17 -9.76
N ILE A 159 3.05 -5.90 -9.06
CA ILE A 159 3.46 -6.84 -8.00
C ILE A 159 4.35 -7.94 -8.59
N HIS A 160 4.02 -8.47 -9.77
CA HIS A 160 4.89 -9.42 -10.46
C HIS A 160 6.26 -8.85 -10.82
N LEU A 161 6.32 -7.62 -11.34
CA LEU A 161 7.59 -6.95 -11.69
C LEU A 161 8.47 -6.75 -10.44
N LEU A 162 7.89 -6.29 -9.33
CA LEU A 162 8.59 -6.12 -8.07
C LEU A 162 9.06 -7.46 -7.49
N GLY A 163 8.19 -8.48 -7.50
CA GLY A 163 8.54 -9.82 -7.04
C GLY A 163 9.68 -10.46 -7.83
N ARG A 164 9.69 -10.31 -9.15
CA ARG A 164 10.79 -10.76 -10.02
C ARG A 164 12.10 -10.03 -9.76
N LYS A 165 12.03 -8.81 -9.23
CA LYS A 165 13.18 -8.03 -8.75
C LYS A 165 13.53 -8.28 -7.28
N ASN A 166 12.98 -9.32 -6.66
CA ASN A 166 13.20 -9.69 -5.27
C ASN A 166 12.78 -8.60 -4.27
N ALA A 167 11.69 -7.89 -4.54
CA ALA A 167 11.09 -7.01 -3.54
C ALA A 167 10.69 -7.82 -2.29
N ASP A 168 11.09 -7.34 -1.13
CA ASP A 168 10.76 -7.97 0.14
C ASP A 168 9.38 -7.48 0.62
N PHE A 169 8.38 -8.34 0.43
CA PHE A 169 7.00 -8.10 0.86
C PHE A 169 6.77 -8.25 2.37
N ASN A 170 7.82 -8.52 3.16
CA ASN A 170 7.78 -8.55 4.62
C ASN A 170 8.52 -7.38 5.26
N LEU A 171 9.35 -6.68 4.49
CA LEU A 171 10.23 -5.62 4.96
C LEU A 171 9.43 -4.49 5.60
N ILE A 172 9.63 -4.30 6.90
CA ILE A 172 9.18 -3.11 7.63
C ILE A 172 10.40 -2.24 7.88
N ARG A 173 10.26 -0.96 7.56
CA ARG A 173 11.24 0.05 7.95
C ARG A 173 10.98 0.46 9.39
N ASN A 174 11.77 -0.09 10.29
CA ASN A 174 11.66 0.21 11.70
C ASN A 174 12.05 1.68 11.95
N ILE A 175 11.06 2.49 12.29
CA ILE A 175 11.28 3.81 12.84
C ILE A 175 11.05 3.65 14.34
N LYS A 176 12.11 3.83 15.14
CA LYS A 176 12.09 3.63 16.61
C LYS A 176 10.98 4.42 17.33
N THR A 177 10.38 5.40 16.68
CA THR A 177 9.36 6.30 17.22
C THR A 177 7.95 6.08 16.65
N ALA A 178 7.77 5.16 15.70
CA ALA A 178 6.46 4.90 15.10
C ALA A 178 5.79 3.70 15.77
N ASP A 179 4.69 3.96 16.48
CA ASP A 179 3.77 2.93 16.99
C ASP A 179 3.05 2.16 15.86
N TYR A 180 3.27 2.56 14.61
CA TYR A 180 2.65 2.02 13.42
C TYR A 180 3.70 1.32 12.56
N GLN A 181 3.64 0.00 12.53
CA GLN A 181 4.51 -0.87 11.75
C GLN A 181 3.65 -1.90 10.99
N PHE A 182 3.09 -1.49 9.87
CA PHE A 182 2.30 -2.37 9.01
C PHE A 182 3.19 -3.03 7.97
N HIS A 183 3.14 -4.35 7.92
CA HIS A 183 3.70 -5.10 6.80
C HIS A 183 3.03 -4.69 5.47
N PRO A 184 3.74 -4.78 4.33
CA PRO A 184 3.20 -4.49 3.01
C PRO A 184 1.84 -5.15 2.75
N LEU A 185 1.66 -6.42 3.16
CA LEU A 185 0.42 -7.17 2.96
C LEU A 185 -0.82 -6.57 3.66
N TYR A 186 -0.62 -5.73 4.67
CA TYR A 186 -1.68 -5.14 5.49
C TYR A 186 -1.68 -3.60 5.45
N CYS A 187 -0.83 -3.00 4.60
CA CYS A 187 -0.81 -1.56 4.47
C CYS A 187 -2.13 -1.06 3.84
N GLY A 188 -2.67 0.03 4.38
CA GLY A 188 -3.94 0.63 3.92
C GLY A 188 -5.23 0.10 4.55
N LYS A 189 -5.19 -0.96 5.37
CA LYS A 189 -6.38 -1.39 6.16
C LYS A 189 -6.88 -0.28 7.10
N HIS A 190 -5.94 0.49 7.66
CA HIS A 190 -6.22 1.55 8.64
C HIS A 190 -6.48 2.92 8.01
N SER A 191 -6.45 3.05 6.67
CA SER A 191 -6.73 4.32 6.00
C SER A 191 -8.24 4.61 5.86
N GLY A 192 -9.10 3.92 6.62
CA GLY A 192 -10.56 4.18 6.68
C GLY A 192 -11.37 3.79 5.43
N ASN A 193 -10.74 3.20 4.40
CA ASN A 193 -11.39 2.84 3.15
C ASN A 193 -11.77 1.35 3.14
N TYR A 194 -13.07 1.07 3.10
CA TYR A 194 -13.67 -0.29 3.01
C TYR A 194 -13.18 -1.12 1.81
N LEU A 195 -12.51 -0.50 0.82
CA LEU A 195 -11.86 -1.17 -0.31
C LEU A 195 -10.74 -2.13 0.12
N GLY A 196 -10.23 -2.02 1.36
CA GLY A 196 -9.07 -2.79 1.84
C GLY A 196 -9.26 -4.31 1.87
N TYR A 197 -10.46 -4.85 2.08
CA TYR A 197 -10.60 -6.30 2.25
C TYR A 197 -10.62 -7.07 0.92
N ASP A 198 -11.41 -6.62 -0.05
CA ASP A 198 -11.47 -7.25 -1.38
C ASP A 198 -10.17 -7.02 -2.17
N TRP A 199 -9.52 -5.88 -1.95
CA TRP A 199 -8.22 -5.58 -2.54
C TRP A 199 -7.11 -6.50 -2.04
N VAL A 200 -7.01 -6.67 -0.71
CA VAL A 200 -6.07 -7.61 -0.10
C VAL A 200 -6.33 -9.01 -0.64
N LYS A 201 -7.59 -9.39 -0.86
CA LYS A 201 -7.91 -10.70 -1.45
C LYS A 201 -7.35 -10.90 -2.86
N LYS A 202 -7.23 -9.85 -3.66
CA LYS A 202 -6.71 -9.94 -5.03
C LYS A 202 -5.18 -9.98 -5.07
N CYS A 203 -4.55 -9.12 -4.28
CA CYS A 203 -3.09 -8.94 -4.33
C CYS A 203 -2.32 -9.93 -3.43
N ALA A 204 -2.91 -10.34 -2.30
CA ALA A 204 -2.23 -11.19 -1.32
C ALA A 204 -1.71 -12.51 -1.89
N PRO A 205 -2.45 -13.26 -2.72
CA PRO A 205 -1.94 -14.52 -3.27
C PRO A 205 -0.64 -14.33 -4.06
N ILE A 206 -0.54 -13.28 -4.87
CA ILE A 206 0.67 -12.98 -5.67
C ILE A 206 1.82 -12.56 -4.75
N ALA A 207 1.58 -11.68 -3.78
CA ALA A 207 2.62 -11.28 -2.82
C ALA A 207 3.16 -12.48 -2.04
N VAL A 208 2.28 -13.42 -1.64
CA VAL A 208 2.66 -14.65 -0.93
C VAL A 208 3.49 -15.58 -1.83
N ILE A 209 3.17 -15.68 -3.13
CA ILE A 209 4.00 -16.40 -4.10
C ILE A 209 5.42 -15.84 -4.12
N TYR A 210 5.59 -14.52 -3.99
CA TYR A 210 6.90 -13.86 -3.88
C TYR A 210 7.46 -13.76 -2.45
N GLY A 211 6.93 -14.56 -1.51
CA GLY A 211 7.52 -14.73 -0.19
C GLY A 211 6.93 -13.86 0.92
N ALA A 212 5.86 -13.11 0.67
CA ALA A 212 5.10 -12.47 1.75
C ALA A 212 4.62 -13.51 2.76
N ASP A 213 4.77 -13.21 4.04
CA ASP A 213 4.39 -14.06 5.15
C ASP A 213 3.08 -13.55 5.76
N PRO A 214 1.95 -14.23 5.51
CA PRO A 214 0.66 -13.80 6.02
C PRO A 214 0.56 -13.93 7.55
N SER A 215 1.48 -14.65 8.22
CA SER A 215 1.44 -14.82 9.68
C SER A 215 1.80 -13.53 10.41
N LEU A 216 2.58 -12.67 9.75
CA LEU A 216 3.01 -11.37 10.26
C LEU A 216 1.85 -10.37 10.42
N ALA A 217 0.67 -10.67 9.87
CA ALA A 217 -0.58 -9.94 10.15
C ALA A 217 -0.93 -9.90 11.65
N ARG A 218 -0.61 -11.00 12.36
CA ARG A 218 -0.98 -11.20 13.76
C ARG A 218 -0.27 -10.26 14.71
N LEU A 219 0.79 -9.57 14.25
CA LEU A 219 1.62 -8.71 15.08
C LEU A 219 1.01 -7.33 15.32
N ASN A 220 -0.17 -7.02 14.76
CA ASN A 220 -0.88 -5.81 15.14
C ASN A 220 -1.67 -6.05 16.45
N PRO A 221 -1.24 -5.48 17.59
CA PRO A 221 -1.86 -5.72 18.89
C PRO A 221 -3.32 -5.25 18.97
N LEU A 222 -3.78 -4.38 18.06
CA LEU A 222 -5.17 -3.95 17.95
C LEU A 222 -6.12 -5.03 17.39
N GLU A 223 -5.57 -6.11 16.82
CA GLU A 223 -6.31 -7.15 16.10
C GLU A 223 -6.20 -8.55 16.71
N ALA A 224 -5.55 -8.68 17.87
CA ALA A 224 -5.44 -9.95 18.60
C ALA A 224 -6.80 -10.54 19.06
N SER A 225 -7.90 -9.81 18.86
CA SER A 225 -9.28 -10.24 19.13
C SER A 225 -10.05 -10.75 17.90
N PHE A 226 -9.43 -10.84 16.71
CA PHE A 226 -10.09 -11.52 15.59
C PHE A 226 -10.28 -13.00 15.95
N GLU A 227 -11.55 -13.39 16.13
CA GLU A 227 -12.00 -14.75 16.42
C GLU A 227 -11.27 -15.76 15.51
N SER A 228 -10.68 -16.79 16.12
CA SER A 228 -9.85 -17.81 15.47
C SER A 228 -10.49 -18.43 14.22
N GLU A 229 -11.83 -18.49 14.18
CA GLU A 229 -12.62 -19.00 13.05
C GLU A 229 -12.46 -18.16 11.78
N ARG A 230 -12.57 -16.82 11.85
CA ARG A 230 -12.38 -15.94 10.69
C ARG A 230 -10.94 -15.96 10.18
N TYR A 231 -9.99 -16.19 11.08
CA TYR A 231 -8.58 -16.35 10.71
C TYR A 231 -8.37 -17.65 9.93
N ASN A 232 -8.94 -18.76 10.39
CA ASN A 232 -8.89 -20.05 9.71
C ASN A 232 -9.54 -20.00 8.32
N GLU A 233 -10.67 -19.30 8.19
CA GLU A 233 -11.33 -19.06 6.91
C GLU A 233 -10.44 -18.25 5.96
N TYR A 234 -9.84 -17.16 6.43
CA TYR A 234 -8.92 -16.34 5.63
C TYR A 234 -7.72 -17.15 5.14
N TYR A 235 -7.08 -17.94 6.01
CA TYR A 235 -5.94 -18.78 5.62
C TYR A 235 -6.32 -19.87 4.64
N SER A 236 -7.47 -20.51 4.85
CA SER A 236 -7.99 -21.52 3.95
C SER A 236 -8.29 -20.95 2.58
N TRP A 237 -8.90 -19.75 2.53
CA TRP A 237 -9.13 -19.01 1.29
C TRP A 237 -7.80 -18.63 0.62
N LEU A 238 -6.86 -18.02 1.36
CA LEU A 238 -5.57 -17.56 0.82
C LEU A 238 -4.77 -18.72 0.23
N PHE A 239 -4.73 -19.86 0.93
CA PHE A 239 -4.09 -21.07 0.43
C PHE A 239 -4.68 -21.54 -0.89
N LYS A 240 -6.01 -21.63 -0.99
CA LYS A 240 -6.69 -22.00 -2.23
C LYS A 240 -6.37 -21.01 -3.35
N SER A 241 -6.45 -19.71 -3.06
CA SER A 241 -6.16 -18.64 -4.02
C SER A 241 -4.72 -18.71 -4.52
N VAL A 242 -3.74 -18.92 -3.64
CA VAL A 242 -2.32 -19.09 -4.01
C VAL A 242 -2.16 -20.29 -4.95
N LEU A 243 -2.74 -21.44 -4.64
CA LEU A 243 -2.67 -22.61 -5.52
C LEU A 243 -3.30 -22.36 -6.89
N THR A 244 -4.46 -21.69 -6.93
CA THR A 244 -5.11 -21.29 -8.19
C THR A 244 -4.23 -20.35 -8.99
N THR A 245 -3.72 -19.28 -8.39
CA THR A 245 -2.83 -18.32 -9.06
C THR A 245 -1.58 -19.00 -9.59
N LEU A 246 -0.95 -19.89 -8.82
CA LEU A 246 0.20 -20.65 -9.26
C LEU A 246 -0.09 -21.53 -10.48
N SER A 247 -1.28 -22.12 -10.57
CA SER A 247 -1.68 -22.94 -11.72
C SER A 247 -1.86 -22.13 -13.01
N THR A 248 -2.03 -20.81 -12.89
CA THR A 248 -2.17 -19.89 -14.02
C THR A 248 -0.87 -19.23 -14.44
N LEU A 249 0.22 -19.35 -13.66
CA LEU A 249 1.51 -18.77 -14.03
C LEU A 249 2.22 -19.67 -15.03
N GLU A 250 2.51 -19.13 -16.22
CA GLU A 250 3.19 -19.85 -17.31
C GLU A 250 4.67 -20.14 -17.02
N ASP A 251 5.30 -19.36 -16.14
CA ASP A 251 6.74 -19.43 -15.87
C ASP A 251 7.08 -20.43 -14.77
N LYS A 252 7.82 -21.48 -15.18
CA LYS A 252 8.30 -22.59 -14.34
C LYS A 252 9.22 -22.15 -13.20
N SER A 253 9.84 -20.98 -13.24
CA SER A 253 10.62 -20.43 -12.12
C SER A 253 9.76 -20.25 -10.85
N HIS A 254 8.48 -19.96 -11.03
CA HIS A 254 7.50 -19.82 -9.95
C HIS A 254 7.11 -21.17 -9.33
N VAL A 255 7.35 -22.31 -10.00
CA VAL A 255 7.00 -23.65 -9.47
C VAL A 255 7.87 -24.00 -8.27
N ARG A 256 9.12 -23.54 -8.22
CA ARG A 256 9.97 -23.74 -7.04
C ARG A 256 9.53 -22.89 -5.85
N LEU A 257 9.16 -21.62 -6.10
CA LEU A 257 8.56 -20.76 -5.08
C LEU A 257 7.21 -21.32 -4.60
N ALA A 258 6.38 -21.82 -5.53
CA ALA A 258 5.10 -22.46 -5.26
C ALA A 258 5.20 -23.59 -4.25
N ASN A 259 6.17 -24.50 -4.44
CA ASN A 259 6.36 -25.64 -3.56
C ASN A 259 6.80 -25.20 -2.17
N ASN A 260 7.74 -24.27 -2.07
CA ASN A 260 8.17 -23.72 -0.78
C ASN A 260 7.02 -23.00 -0.05
N VAL A 261 6.20 -22.24 -0.79
CA VAL A 261 5.02 -21.55 -0.25
C VAL A 261 3.97 -22.56 0.22
N LYS A 262 3.74 -23.63 -0.56
CA LYS A 262 2.82 -24.70 -0.20
C LYS A 262 3.24 -25.39 1.10
N GLU A 263 4.53 -25.69 1.26
CA GLU A 263 5.09 -26.29 2.49
C GLU A 263 4.94 -25.36 3.70
N ARG A 264 5.26 -24.06 3.56
CA ARG A 264 5.10 -23.07 4.65
C ARG A 264 3.64 -22.92 5.07
N LEU A 265 2.73 -22.78 4.10
CA LEU A 265 1.30 -22.62 4.40
C LEU A 265 0.70 -23.88 5.01
N GLN A 266 1.14 -25.07 4.59
CA GLN A 266 0.73 -26.33 5.21
C GLN A 266 1.21 -26.41 6.67
N CYS A 267 2.47 -26.05 6.93
CA CYS A 267 3.03 -26.01 8.28
C CYS A 267 2.26 -25.05 9.20
N GLU A 268 1.94 -23.84 8.74
CA GLU A 268 1.13 -22.89 9.52
C GLU A 268 -0.29 -23.39 9.77
N ARG A 269 -0.94 -24.01 8.77
CA ARG A 269 -2.26 -24.62 8.96
C ARG A 269 -2.21 -25.71 10.04
N ASP A 270 -1.20 -26.57 10.01
CA ASP A 270 -1.04 -27.63 11.01
C ASP A 270 -0.76 -27.06 12.40
N ARG A 271 0.04 -25.99 12.49
CA ARG A 271 0.29 -25.26 13.76
C ARG A 271 -1.00 -24.68 14.34
N ILE A 272 -1.83 -24.05 13.51
CA ILE A 272 -3.09 -23.46 13.96
C ILE A 272 -4.08 -24.54 14.41
N ASN A 273 -4.21 -25.64 13.64
CA ASN A 273 -5.07 -26.76 14.00
C ASN A 273 -4.67 -27.38 15.35
N ASN A 274 -3.36 -27.52 15.60
CA ASN A 274 -2.87 -28.07 16.86
C ASN A 274 -3.11 -27.10 18.04
N ALA A 275 -2.81 -25.80 17.88
CA ALA A 275 -3.07 -24.81 18.92
C ALA A 275 -4.56 -24.69 19.29
N THR A 276 -5.46 -24.95 18.33
CA THR A 276 -6.91 -24.91 18.56
C THR A 276 -7.39 -26.16 19.32
N LYS A 277 -6.72 -27.31 19.18
CA LYS A 277 -7.03 -28.53 19.94
C LYS A 277 -6.66 -28.42 21.41
N ASP A 278 -5.64 -27.64 21.76
CA ASP A 278 -5.21 -27.45 23.16
C ASP A 278 -6.11 -26.47 23.94
N LEU A 279 -7.03 -25.79 23.26
CA LEU A 279 -7.97 -24.82 23.83
C LEU A 279 -9.37 -25.40 24.14
N PHE A 280 -9.64 -26.65 23.74
CA PHE A 280 -10.92 -27.35 23.92
C PHE A 280 -10.71 -28.75 24.48
#